data_AF-A0AAV1VKT0-F1
#
_entry.id   AF-A0AAV1VKT0-F1
#
_cell.length_a   1.000
_cell.length_b   1.000
_cell.length_c   1.000
_cell.angle_alpha   90.00
_cell.angle_beta   90.00
_cell.angle_gamma   90.00
#
_symmetry.space_group_name_H-M   'P 1'
#
loop_
_entity.id
_entity.type
_entity.pdbx_description
1 polymer ?
#
loop_
_entity_poly.entity_id
_entity_poly.type
_entity_poly.pdbx_seq_one_letter_code
_entity_poly.pdbx_strand_id
1 'polypeptide(L)'
;MNMLDVEDDSFHVTSEGYSNLSDSEWEVVGRMSVLMGEPAISGMLTSLSRDQQRAAINKFLQGELAVERQKLACYSSKALISQWVGRRTRVDPKP
;
A
#
# COMPACT_ATOMS: atom_id res chain seq x y z
N MET A 1 -7.75 -44.63 5.44
CA MET A 1 -6.46 -43.91 5.53
C MET A 1 -6.61 -42.61 4.78
N ASN A 2 -6.22 -41.53 5.44
CA ASN A 2 -6.53 -40.11 5.19
C ASN A 2 -5.96 -39.52 3.89
N MET A 3 -6.33 -38.23 3.69
CA MET A 3 -5.58 -37.13 3.05
C MET A 3 -5.86 -36.95 1.55
N LEU A 4 -6.39 -35.85 1.04
CA LEU A 4 -6.65 -34.51 1.58
C LEU A 4 -7.89 -33.97 0.84
N ASP A 5 -8.97 -33.70 1.56
CA ASP A 5 -9.92 -32.67 1.14
C ASP A 5 -9.19 -31.36 1.46
N VAL A 6 -8.37 -30.91 0.50
CA VAL A 6 -7.85 -29.55 0.54
C VAL A 6 -9.06 -28.69 0.27
N GLU A 7 -9.76 -28.33 1.34
CA GLU A 7 -10.60 -27.15 1.35
C GLU A 7 -9.75 -26.07 0.69
N ASP A 8 -10.18 -25.68 -0.49
CA ASP A 8 -9.75 -24.49 -1.19
C ASP A 8 -10.17 -23.32 -0.30
N ASP A 9 -9.43 -23.13 0.79
CA ASP A 9 -9.48 -21.99 1.69
C ASP A 9 -8.85 -20.77 0.99
N SER A 10 -8.88 -20.77 -0.36
CA SER A 10 -8.91 -19.57 -1.16
C SER A 10 -10.22 -18.88 -0.84
N PHE A 11 -10.18 -18.16 0.27
CA PHE A 11 -11.15 -17.19 0.75
C PHE A 11 -11.88 -16.55 -0.44
N HIS A 12 -13.02 -17.15 -0.79
CA HIS A 12 -14.03 -16.46 -1.55
C HIS A 12 -14.52 -15.39 -0.59
N VAL A 13 -13.84 -14.23 -0.53
CA VAL A 13 -14.52 -13.00 -0.16
C VAL A 13 -15.69 -12.97 -1.10
N THR A 14 -16.86 -13.36 -0.60
CA THR A 14 -18.06 -13.29 -1.39
C THR A 14 -18.20 -11.82 -1.72
N SER A 15 -18.09 -11.52 -3.02
CA SER A 15 -18.31 -10.20 -3.60
C SER A 15 -19.60 -9.55 -3.06
N GLU A 16 -20.52 -10.35 -2.51
CA GLU A 16 -21.74 -9.94 -1.80
C GLU A 16 -21.52 -9.05 -0.56
N GLY A 17 -20.46 -9.24 0.23
CA GLY A 17 -20.18 -8.37 1.40
C GLY A 17 -19.69 -6.97 1.01
N TYR A 18 -19.21 -6.84 -0.23
CA TYR A 18 -18.44 -5.70 -0.72
C TYR A 18 -18.88 -5.24 -2.10
N SER A 19 -20.09 -5.58 -2.56
CA SER A 19 -20.58 -5.33 -3.93
C SER A 19 -20.68 -3.85 -4.29
N ASN A 20 -20.43 -2.99 -3.31
CA ASN A 20 -20.48 -1.53 -3.41
C ASN A 20 -19.10 -0.89 -3.59
N LEU A 21 -18.03 -1.69 -3.55
CA LEU A 21 -16.68 -1.26 -3.82
C LEU A 21 -16.40 -1.38 -5.32
N SER A 22 -15.75 -0.37 -5.89
CA SER A 22 -15.24 -0.45 -7.25
C SER A 22 -14.05 -1.39 -7.34
N ASP A 23 -13.73 -1.86 -8.54
CA ASP A 23 -12.54 -2.71 -8.80
C ASP A 23 -11.27 -2.08 -8.22
N SER A 24 -11.12 -0.76 -8.37
CA SER A 24 -10.00 0.00 -7.81
C SER A 24 -9.99 0.01 -6.28
N GLU A 25 -11.13 0.12 -5.61
CA GLU A 25 -11.23 0.01 -4.14
C GLU A 25 -10.88 -1.41 -3.69
N TRP A 26 -11.23 -2.41 -4.49
CA TRP A 26 -10.93 -3.81 -4.25
C TRP A 26 -9.45 -4.15 -4.32
N GLU A 27 -8.72 -3.55 -5.25
CA GLU A 27 -7.25 -3.65 -5.27
C GLU A 27 -6.62 -3.07 -4.00
N VAL A 28 -7.16 -1.97 -3.47
CA VAL A 28 -6.66 -1.41 -2.21
C VAL A 28 -6.91 -2.35 -1.05
N VAL A 29 -8.11 -2.93 -0.96
CA VAL A 29 -8.42 -3.92 0.07
C VAL A 29 -7.46 -5.11 -0.02
N GLY A 30 -7.15 -5.58 -1.22
CA GLY A 30 -6.12 -6.59 -1.44
C GLY A 30 -4.76 -6.19 -0.86
N ARG A 31 -4.28 -4.97 -1.13
CA ARG A 31 -3.02 -4.47 -0.55
C ARG A 31 -3.08 -4.32 0.97
N MET A 32 -4.20 -3.84 1.51
CA MET A 32 -4.44 -3.75 2.95
C MET A 32 -4.35 -5.13 3.60
N SER A 33 -4.96 -6.15 2.99
CA SER A 33 -4.94 -7.54 3.46
C SER A 33 -3.53 -8.14 3.46
N VAL A 34 -2.71 -7.84 2.44
CA VAL A 34 -1.29 -8.25 2.42
C VAL A 34 -0.50 -7.62 3.57
N LEU A 35 -0.81 -6.37 3.94
CA LEU A 35 -0.08 -5.64 4.97
C LEU A 35 -0.51 -5.98 6.40
N MET A 36 -1.82 -6.11 6.63
CA MET A 36 -2.43 -6.20 7.97
C MET A 36 -3.05 -7.57 8.28
N GLY A 37 -3.10 -8.47 7.30
CA GLY A 37 -3.77 -9.75 7.40
C GLY A 37 -5.23 -9.67 6.92
N GLU A 38 -5.59 -10.60 6.05
CA GLU A 38 -6.92 -10.70 5.46
C GLU A 38 -8.05 -10.85 6.51
N PRO A 39 -7.93 -11.67 7.57
CA PRO A 39 -8.98 -11.75 8.60
C PRO A 39 -9.21 -10.43 9.33
N ALA A 40 -8.14 -9.66 9.55
CA ALA A 40 -8.22 -8.37 10.23
C ALA A 40 -8.93 -7.32 9.36
N ILE A 41 -8.60 -7.27 8.06
CA ILE A 41 -9.23 -6.34 7.12
C ILE A 41 -10.68 -6.73 6.85
N SER A 42 -10.96 -8.02 6.68
CA SER A 42 -12.32 -8.52 6.50
C SER A 42 -13.18 -8.20 7.73
N GLY A 43 -12.72 -8.54 8.94
CA GLY A 43 -13.43 -8.22 10.18
C GLY A 43 -13.63 -6.72 10.41
N MET A 44 -12.59 -5.91 10.12
CA MET A 44 -12.70 -4.46 10.23
C MET A 44 -13.75 -3.93 9.25
N LEU A 45 -13.66 -4.23 7.96
CA LEU A 45 -14.56 -3.63 6.98
C LEU A 45 -15.99 -4.14 7.12
N THR A 46 -16.22 -5.41 7.48
CA THR A 46 -17.57 -5.95 7.74
C THR A 46 -18.26 -5.28 8.94
N SER A 47 -17.48 -4.79 9.92
CA SER A 47 -18.01 -4.04 11.07
C SER A 47 -18.35 -2.56 10.75
N LEU A 48 -17.92 -2.04 9.60
CA LEU A 48 -18.06 -0.64 9.23
C LEU A 48 -19.24 -0.41 8.27
N SER A 49 -19.86 0.76 8.36
CA SER A 49 -20.83 1.22 7.35
C SER A 49 -20.14 1.44 6.00
N ARG A 50 -20.91 1.48 4.91
CA ARG A 50 -20.38 1.71 3.56
C ARG A 50 -19.50 2.97 3.46
N ASP A 51 -19.95 4.09 4.03
CA ASP A 51 -19.18 5.34 4.02
C ASP A 51 -17.90 5.24 4.85
N GLN A 52 -17.96 4.49 5.96
CA GLN A 52 -16.80 4.24 6.80
C GLN A 52 -15.79 3.30 6.13
N GLN A 53 -16.24 2.28 5.40
CA GLN A 53 -15.38 1.42 4.59
C GLN A 53 -14.62 2.26 3.56
N ARG A 54 -15.33 3.08 2.78
CA ARG A 54 -14.70 3.99 1.80
C ARG A 54 -13.75 4.98 2.45
N ALA A 55 -14.11 5.53 3.62
CA ALA A 55 -13.22 6.41 4.36
C ALA A 55 -11.95 5.69 4.85
N ALA A 56 -12.06 4.44 5.30
CA ALA A 56 -10.92 3.63 5.73
C ALA A 56 -9.98 3.32 4.55
N ILE A 57 -10.54 2.90 3.41
CA ILE A 57 -9.80 2.64 2.17
C ILE A 57 -9.08 3.92 1.69
N ASN A 58 -9.77 5.06 1.68
CA ASN A 58 -9.17 6.33 1.28
C ASN A 58 -8.07 6.80 2.25
N LYS A 59 -8.24 6.60 3.56
CA LYS A 59 -7.19 6.92 4.54
C LYS A 59 -5.94 6.08 4.32
N PHE A 60 -6.11 4.79 4.02
CA PHE A 60 -4.99 3.91 3.70
C PHE A 60 -4.24 4.40 2.45
N LEU A 61 -4.96 4.68 1.35
CA LEU A 61 -4.38 5.23 0.12
C LEU A 61 -3.63 6.56 0.35
N GLN A 62 -4.20 7.46 1.16
CA GLN A 62 -3.55 8.73 1.50
C GLN A 62 -2.24 8.50 2.27
N GLY A 63 -2.22 7.51 3.16
CA GLY A 63 -1.00 7.07 3.85
C GLY A 63 0.07 6.56 2.89
N GLU A 64 -0.29 5.65 1.97
CA GLU A 64 0.63 5.15 0.93
C GLU A 64 1.20 6.31 0.09
N LEU A 65 0.32 7.21 -0.36
CA LEU A 65 0.73 8.38 -1.16
C LEU A 65 1.66 9.31 -0.39
N ALA A 66 1.42 9.53 0.89
CA ALA A 66 2.27 10.38 1.73
C ALA A 66 3.67 9.77 1.89
N VAL A 67 3.76 8.46 2.11
CA VAL A 67 5.03 7.73 2.19
C VAL A 67 5.81 7.83 0.87
N GLU A 68 5.14 7.63 -0.27
CA GLU A 68 5.81 7.74 -1.57
C GLU A 68 6.26 9.17 -1.88
N ARG A 69 5.45 10.18 -1.53
CA ARG A 69 5.88 11.59 -1.62
C ARG A 69 7.09 11.88 -0.77
N GLN A 70 7.16 11.33 0.44
CA GLN A 70 8.32 11.49 1.32
C GLN A 70 9.57 10.81 0.74
N LYS A 71 9.43 9.60 0.17
CA LYS A 71 10.53 8.92 -0.53
C LYS A 71 11.05 9.74 -1.71
N LEU A 72 10.15 10.27 -2.55
CA LEU A 72 10.52 11.14 -3.68
C LEU A 72 11.25 12.40 -3.22
N ALA A 73 10.78 13.04 -2.16
CA ALA A 73 11.47 14.19 -1.57
C ALA A 73 12.89 13.82 -1.11
N CYS A 74 13.05 12.68 -0.44
CA CYS A 74 14.36 12.18 -0.01
C CYS A 74 15.31 11.89 -1.19
N TYR A 75 14.81 11.24 -2.24
CA TYR A 75 15.62 10.95 -3.44
C TYR A 75 16.02 12.23 -4.16
N SER A 76 15.12 13.21 -4.28
CA SER A 76 15.42 14.53 -4.83
C SER A 76 16.52 15.23 -4.03
N SER A 77 16.43 15.23 -2.70
CA SER A 77 17.48 15.80 -1.84
C SER A 77 18.82 15.08 -2.00
N LYS A 78 18.85 13.74 -2.06
CA LYS A 78 20.08 12.96 -2.30
C LYS A 78 20.71 13.27 -3.66
N ALA A 79 19.90 13.43 -4.70
CA ALA A 79 20.36 13.81 -6.02
C ALA A 79 20.99 15.21 -6.02
N LEU A 80 20.35 16.17 -5.34
CA LEU A 80 20.87 17.54 -5.19
C LEU A 80 22.19 17.59 -4.41
N ILE A 81 22.30 16.84 -3.30
CA ILE A 81 23.54 16.72 -2.52
C ILE A 81 24.65 16.13 -3.40
N SER A 82 24.37 15.04 -4.13
CA SER A 82 25.35 14.40 -5.02
C SER A 82 25.81 15.34 -6.13
N GLN A 83 24.90 16.12 -6.72
CA GLN A 83 25.21 17.11 -7.73
C GLN A 83 26.07 18.27 -7.17
N TRP A 84 25.82 18.68 -5.93
CA TRP A 84 26.61 19.74 -5.28
C TRP A 84 28.01 19.25 -4.91
N VAL A 85 28.13 18.05 -4.34
CA VAL A 85 29.42 17.41 -4.03
C VAL A 85 30.24 17.19 -5.31
N GLY A 86 29.62 16.63 -6.36
CA GLY A 86 30.29 16.41 -7.65
C GLY A 86 30.74 17.69 -8.37
N ARG A 87 30.04 18.82 -8.14
CA ARG A 87 30.50 20.14 -8.59
C ARG A 87 31.70 20.62 -7.78
N ARG A 88 31.70 20.45 -6.46
CA ARG A 88 32.80 20.90 -5.59
C ARG A 88 34.10 20.11 -5.85
N THR A 89 34.02 18.81 -6.14
CA THR A 89 35.19 17.97 -6.44
C THR A 89 35.79 18.17 -7.82
N ARG A 90 35.12 18.89 -8.74
CA ARG A 90 35.66 19.24 -10.07
C ARG A 90 36.47 20.53 -10.10
N VAL A 91 36.45 21.34 -9.03
CA VAL A 91 37.01 22.70 -9.04
C VAL A 91 38.46 22.78 -8.54
N ASP A 92 39.07 21.69 -8.06
CA ASP A 92 40.50 21.68 -7.74
C ASP A 92 41.27 20.57 -8.48
N PRO A 93 41.93 20.93 -9.59
CA PRO A 93 43.30 20.54 -9.82
C PRO A 93 44.14 21.81 -9.78
N LYS A 94 44.72 22.12 -8.61
CA LYS A 94 45.72 23.17 -8.52
C LYS A 94 47.10 22.56 -8.82
N PRO A 95 47.86 23.07 -9.81
CA PRO A 95 49.25 22.69 -10.06
C PRO A 95 50.19 23.17 -8.95
#